data_AF-A0A8T2KDU1-F1
#
_entry.id   AF-A0A8T2KDU1-F1
#
_cell.length_a   1.000
_cell.length_b   1.000
_cell.length_c   1.000
_cell.angle_alpha   90.00
_cell.angle_beta   90.00
_cell.angle_gamma   90.00
#
_symmetry.space_group_name_H-M   'P 1'
#
loop_
_entity.id
_entity.type
_entity.pdbx_description
1 polymer ?
#
loop_
_entity_poly.entity_id
_entity_poly.type
_entity_poly.pdbx_seq_one_letter_code
_entity_poly.pdbx_strand_id
1 'polypeptide(L)' 'MDAQTMGVGRAIAVLTSGGDAQGMNAAVRAVVRVGIYTGAKVYFVHEGYQGLVDGGENIKEASWESVSLMLQLVS' A
#
# COMPACT_ATOMS: atom_id res chain seq x y z
N MET A 1 8.28 16.65 17.27
CA MET A 1 7.38 15.62 16.68
C MET A 1 8.23 14.41 16.41
N ASP A 2 7.77 13.23 16.84
CA ASP A 2 8.42 11.95 16.51
C ASP A 2 7.90 11.47 15.14
N ALA A 3 8.82 11.20 14.21
CA ALA A 3 8.49 10.72 12.87
C ALA A 3 7.64 9.44 12.91
N GLN A 4 7.84 8.60 13.92
CA GLN A 4 7.11 7.34 14.09
C GLN A 4 5.65 7.52 14.54
N THR A 5 5.25 8.74 14.90
CA THR A 5 3.89 9.05 15.38
C THR A 5 3.06 9.85 14.38
N MET A 6 3.66 10.30 13.27
CA MET A 6 3.02 11.22 12.32
C MET A 6 1.75 10.66 11.65
N GLY A 7 1.68 9.34 11.51
CA GLY A 7 0.59 8.60 10.89
C GLY A 7 -0.41 8.00 11.88
N VAL A 8 -0.21 8.15 13.19
CA VAL A 8 -1.10 7.54 14.20
C VAL A 8 -2.54 8.03 14.02
N GLY A 9 -3.47 7.07 13.96
CA GLY A 9 -4.89 7.34 13.70
C GLY A 9 -5.24 7.64 12.23
N ARG A 10 -4.27 7.52 11.31
CA ARG A 10 -4.48 7.64 9.86
C ARG A 10 -4.52 6.26 9.19
N ALA A 11 -5.28 6.19 8.12
CA ALA A 11 -5.32 5.04 7.22
C ALA A 11 -4.96 5.51 5.80
N ILE A 12 -4.14 4.73 5.10
CA ILE A 12 -3.70 4.98 3.72
C ILE A 12 -4.15 3.79 2.88
N ALA A 13 -4.90 4.03 1.81
CA ALA A 13 -5.25 3.01 0.83
C ALA A 13 -4.39 3.20 -0.44
N VAL A 14 -3.78 2.12 -0.92
CA VAL A 14 -2.96 2.09 -2.13
C VAL A 14 -3.67 1.24 -3.17
N LEU A 15 -3.96 1.83 -4.32
CA LEU A 15 -4.60 1.19 -5.46
C LEU A 15 -3.84 1.56 -6.73
N THR A 16 -3.75 0.62 -7.65
CA THR A 16 -3.21 0.86 -8.99
C THR A 16 -4.35 0.76 -10.00
N SER A 17 -4.60 1.83 -10.75
CA SER A 17 -5.59 1.84 -11.83
C SER A 17 -4.86 2.07 -13.15
N GLY A 18 -4.86 1.08 -14.03
CA GLY A 18 -4.16 1.13 -15.32
C GLY A 18 -3.31 -0.11 -15.58
N GLY A 19 -2.62 -0.13 -16.73
CA GLY A 19 -1.68 -1.21 -17.07
C GLY A 19 -0.37 -1.13 -16.28
N ASP A 20 0.36 -2.24 -16.23
CA ASP A 20 1.61 -2.32 -15.48
C ASP A 20 2.71 -1.43 -16.08
N ALA A 21 3.25 -0.54 -15.25
CA ALA A 21 4.37 0.33 -15.59
C ALA A 21 5.58 0.05 -14.68
N GLN A 22 6.76 0.18 -15.27
CA GLN A 22 8.01 -0.01 -14.54
C GLN A 22 8.11 1.02 -13.40
N GLY A 23 8.36 0.54 -12.18
CA GLY A 23 8.50 1.38 -10.98
C GLY A 23 7.27 1.48 -10.08
N MET A 24 6.09 1.01 -10.52
CA MET A 24 4.89 1.00 -9.65
C MET A 24 5.13 0.17 -8.38
N ASN A 25 5.74 -1.01 -8.51
CA ASN A 25 6.08 -1.85 -7.36
C ASN A 25 7.04 -1.16 -6.37
N ALA A 26 7.94 -0.30 -6.86
CA ALA A 26 8.83 0.49 -6.02
C ALA A 26 8.06 1.60 -5.27
N ALA A 27 7.14 2.27 -5.96
CA ALA A 27 6.29 3.30 -5.37
C ALA A 27 5.36 2.72 -4.29
N VAL A 28 4.67 1.62 -4.58
CA VAL A 28 3.80 0.91 -3.64
C VAL A 28 4.60 0.49 -2.41
N ARG A 29 5.78 -0.11 -2.59
CA ARG A 29 6.65 -0.51 -1.49
C ARG A 29 7.09 0.66 -0.63
N ALA A 30 7.44 1.80 -1.23
CA ALA A 30 7.85 2.98 -0.49
C ALA A 30 6.70 3.52 0.36
N VAL A 31 5.49 3.62 -0.20
CA VAL A 31 4.30 4.08 0.51
C VAL A 31 3.98 3.18 1.70
N VAL A 32 3.97 1.86 1.51
CA VAL A 32 3.69 0.90 2.60
C VAL A 32 4.72 1.00 3.71
N ARG A 33 6.02 1.01 3.37
CA ARG A 33 7.09 1.05 4.38
C ARG A 33 7.07 2.35 5.19
N VAL A 34 6.88 3.49 4.53
CA VAL A 34 6.82 4.80 5.21
C VAL A 34 5.53 4.93 6.01
N GLY A 35 4.40 4.48 5.48
CA GLY A 35 3.12 4.49 6.19
C GLY A 35 3.20 3.70 7.49
N ILE A 36 3.71 2.46 7.45
CA ILE A 36 3.87 1.66 8.68
C ILE A 36 4.90 2.29 9.61
N TYR A 37 6.05 2.76 9.09
CA TYR A 37 7.09 3.40 9.90
C TYR A 37 6.58 4.63 10.68
N THR A 38 5.65 5.38 10.09
CA THR A 38 5.04 6.57 10.70
C THR A 38 3.85 6.25 11.61
N GLY A 39 3.49 4.98 11.78
CA GLY A 39 2.37 4.53 12.63
C GLY A 39 1.00 4.58 11.96
N ALA A 40 0.92 4.81 10.65
CA ALA A 40 -0.32 4.70 9.90
C ALA A 40 -0.65 3.23 9.59
N LYS A 41 -1.95 2.92 9.47
CA LYS A 41 -2.40 1.67 8.87
C LYS A 41 -2.42 1.82 7.35
N VAL A 42 -1.88 0.85 6.63
CA VAL A 42 -1.83 0.88 5.17
C VAL A 42 -2.63 -0.29 4.62
N TYR A 43 -3.37 -0.09 3.54
CA TYR A 43 -4.23 -1.09 2.91
C TYR A 43 -3.96 -1.15 1.41
N PHE A 44 -3.95 -2.36 0.84
CA PHE A 44 -4.04 -2.57 -0.59
C PHE A 44 -5.50 -2.64 -1.01
N VAL A 45 -5.80 -2.00 -2.13
CA VAL A 45 -7.08 -2.14 -2.80
C VAL A 45 -6.83 -2.87 -4.11
N HIS A 46 -7.39 -4.07 -4.21
CA HIS A 46 -7.36 -4.90 -5.41
C HIS A 46 -8.40 -4.41 -6.43
N GLU A 47 -8.27 -4.81 -7.70
CA GLU A 47 -9.23 -4.43 -8.77
C GLU A 47 -9.42 -2.90 -8.96
N GLY A 48 -8.41 -2.12 -8.58
CA GLY A 48 -8.41 -0.67 -8.73
C GLY A 48 -9.61 0.01 -8.07
N TYR A 49 -10.32 0.86 -8.82
CA TYR A 49 -11.50 1.56 -8.31
C TYR A 49 -12.68 0.63 -8.03
N GLN A 50 -12.82 -0.47 -8.76
CA GLN A 50 -13.94 -1.39 -8.55
C GLN A 50 -13.83 -2.06 -7.17
N GLY A 51 -12.64 -2.56 -6.81
CA GLY A 51 -12.45 -3.14 -5.49
C GLY A 51 -12.53 -2.13 -4.36
N LEU A 52 -12.30 -0.83 -4.63
CA LEU A 52 -12.57 0.22 -3.64
C LEU A 52 -14.07 0.36 -3.35
N VAL A 53 -14.90 0.29 -4.40
CA VAL A 53 -16.37 0.36 -4.28
C VAL A 53 -16.92 -0.90 -3.62
N ASP A 54 -16.44 -2.07 -4.04
CA ASP A 54 -16.93 -3.36 -3.54
C ASP A 54 -16.51 -3.60 -2.08
N GLY A 55 -15.34 -3.08 -1.69
CA GLY A 55 -14.81 -3.21 -0.33
C GLY A 55 -14.60 -4.69 0.08
N GLY A 56 -14.70 -4.94 1.40
CA GLY A 56 -14.57 -6.28 1.96
C GLY A 56 -13.21 -6.91 1.66
N GLU A 57 -13.22 -8.09 1.04
CA GLU A 57 -12.01 -8.85 0.70
C GLU A 57 -11.09 -8.13 -0.30
N ASN A 58 -11.58 -7.10 -1.00
CA ASN A 58 -10.77 -6.29 -1.92
C ASN A 58 -9.88 -5.28 -1.21
N ILE A 59 -10.09 -5.02 0.09
CA ILE A 59 -9.29 -4.10 0.90
C ILE A 59 -8.54 -4.91 1.97
N LYS A 60 -7.23 -5.08 1.79
CA LYS A 60 -6.40 -5.90 2.66
C LYS A 60 -5.33 -5.07 3.36
N GLU A 61 -5.17 -5.23 4.66
CA GLU A 61 -4.13 -4.53 5.41
C GLU A 61 -2.74 -4.98 4.92
N ALA A 62 -1.88 -4.00 4.64
CA ALA A 62 -0.52 -4.22 4.20
C ALA A 62 0.40 -4.42 5.41
N SER A 63 1.30 -5.39 5.31
CA SER A 63 2.35 -5.64 6.30
C SER A 63 3.73 -5.35 5.73
N TRP A 64 4.75 -5.31 6.58
CA TRP A 64 6.15 -5.18 6.13
C TRP A 64 6.55 -6.31 5.18
N GLU A 65 6.09 -7.53 5.44
CA GLU A 65 6.33 -8.74 4.65
C GLU A 65 5.67 -8.65 3.27
N SER A 66 4.46 -8.08 3.21
CA SER A 66 3.66 -7.99 1.98
C SER A 66 4.34 -7.25 0.82
N VAL A 67 5.33 -6.39 1.12
CA VAL A 67 6.09 -5.60 0.12
C VAL A 67 7.57 -5.95 0.07
N SER A 68 8.01 -7.00 0.77
CA SER A 68 9.44 -7.35 0.84
C SER A 68 10.02 -7.76 -0.51
N LEU A 69 9.24 -8.46 -1.34
CA LEU A 69 9.68 -8.98 -2.64
C LEU A 69 9.22 -8.13 -3.84
N MET A 70 8.49 -7.04 -3.62
CA MET A 70 7.92 -6.23 -4.72
C MET A 70 8.97 -5.63 -5.66
N LEU A 71 10.21 -5.37 -5.20
CA LEU A 71 11.28 -4.88 -6.08
C LEU A 71 11.89 -5.96 -6.98
N GLN A 72 11.61 -7.24 -6.73
CA GLN A 72 12.18 -8.38 -7.47
C GLN A 72 11.21 -9.00 -8.46
N LEU A 73 9.90 -8.69 -8.38
CA LEU A 73 8.92 -9.11 -9.38
C LEU A 73 8.77 -8.03 -10.46
N VAL A 74 9.31 -8.36 -11.63
CA VAL A 74 8.90 -7.80 -12.92
C VAL A 74 8.15 -8.94 -13.62
N SER A 75 6.86 -8.75 -13.84
CA SER A 75 6.04 -9.58 -14.73
C SER A 75 5.07 -8.65 -15.43
#